data_AF-A0A5K0YE10-F1
#
_entry.id   AF-A0A5K0YE10-F1
#
_cell.length_a   1.000
_cell.length_b   1.000
_cell.length_c   1.000
_cell.angle_alpha   90.00
_cell.angle_beta   90.00
_cell.angle_gamma   90.00
#
_symmetry.space_group_name_H-M   'P 1'
#
loop_
_entity.id
_entity.type
_entity.pdbx_description
1 polymer ?
#
loop_
_entity_poly.entity_id
_entity_poly.type
_entity_poly.pdbx_seq_one_letter_code
_entity_poly.pdbx_strand_id
1 'polypeptide(L)'
;RRYGCRAMMLETVAAVPGMVAGMLLHCKSLRRFEHSGGWIKTLLEEAENERMHLMTFMEVSQPRWYERALVFAVQGVFFNAYFLLYMISPKLAHRIVGYLEEEAIHSYTEFLKEIDNGNIENVPAPAIAIDYWRLPADSTLRDVVLAVRADEAHHRDVNHFAS
;
A
#
# COMPACT_ATOMS: atom_id res chain seq x y z
N ARG A 1 -18.18 -4.17 7.89
CA ARG A 1 -18.52 -3.34 6.70
C ARG A 1 -17.69 -2.04 6.58
N ARG A 2 -17.52 -1.21 7.61
CA ARG A 2 -16.74 0.06 7.50
C ARG A 2 -15.22 -0.12 7.31
N TYR A 3 -14.61 -1.16 7.88
CA TYR A 3 -13.15 -1.35 7.83
C TYR A 3 -12.63 -1.82 6.47
N GLY A 4 -13.32 -2.75 5.79
CA GLY A 4 -12.97 -3.15 4.42
C GLY A 4 -13.01 -1.99 3.43
N CYS A 5 -14.01 -1.10 3.53
CA CYS A 5 -14.06 0.13 2.72
C CYS A 5 -12.94 1.12 3.07
N ARG A 6 -12.52 1.22 4.34
CA ARG A 6 -11.45 2.13 4.76
C ARG A 6 -10.08 1.64 4.29
N ALA A 7 -9.76 0.36 4.51
CA ALA A 7 -8.53 -0.25 4.03
C ALA A 7 -8.42 -0.10 2.50
N MET A 8 -9.44 -0.56 1.76
CA MET A 8 -9.52 -0.43 0.30
C MET A 8 -9.29 1.01 -0.20
N MET A 9 -9.85 2.02 0.46
CA MET A 9 -9.64 3.42 0.06
C MET A 9 -8.19 3.89 0.31
N LEU A 10 -7.56 3.44 1.40
CA LEU A 10 -6.18 3.79 1.73
C LEU A 10 -5.20 3.15 0.73
N GLU A 11 -5.41 1.87 0.38
CA GLU A 11 -4.58 1.16 -0.60
C GLU A 11 -4.52 1.85 -1.97
N THR A 12 -5.62 2.47 -2.40
CA THR A 12 -5.64 3.23 -3.67
C THR A 12 -4.74 4.46 -3.68
N VAL A 13 -4.41 4.98 -2.50
CA VAL A 13 -3.53 6.13 -2.30
C VAL A 13 -2.10 5.65 -1.99
N ALA A 14 -1.95 4.59 -1.20
CA ALA A 14 -0.67 4.01 -0.79
C ALA A 14 0.13 3.43 -1.98
N ALA A 15 -0.54 2.95 -3.03
CA ALA A 15 0.15 2.51 -4.26
C ALA A 15 0.77 3.66 -5.11
N VAL A 16 0.45 4.92 -4.83
CA VAL A 16 0.88 6.07 -5.67
C VAL A 16 2.33 6.51 -5.41
N PRO A 17 2.80 6.68 -4.16
CA PRO A 17 4.15 7.15 -3.84
C PRO A 17 5.27 6.34 -4.49
N GLY A 18 5.30 5.02 -4.30
CA GLY A 18 6.32 4.14 -4.87
C GLY A 18 6.39 4.24 -6.40
N MET A 19 5.23 4.32 -7.07
CA MET A 19 5.15 4.47 -8.52
C MET A 19 5.74 5.81 -8.99
N VAL A 20 5.35 6.91 -8.34
CA VAL A 20 5.84 8.26 -8.68
C VAL A 20 7.34 8.38 -8.44
N ALA A 21 7.81 7.94 -7.27
CA ALA A 21 9.22 7.97 -6.89
C ALA A 21 10.07 7.09 -7.82
N GLY A 22 9.63 5.86 -8.07
CA GLY A 22 10.27 4.91 -8.98
C GLY A 22 10.38 5.46 -10.41
N MET A 23 9.28 6.03 -10.93
CA MET A 23 9.26 6.68 -12.25
C MET A 23 10.24 7.87 -12.32
N LEU A 24 10.24 8.75 -11.33
CA LEU A 24 11.11 9.94 -11.31
C LEU A 24 12.60 9.55 -11.22
N LEU A 25 12.93 8.54 -10.40
CA LEU A 25 14.28 7.99 -10.31
C LEU A 25 14.68 7.26 -11.61
N HIS A 26 13.77 6.52 -12.23
CA HIS A 26 14.00 5.86 -13.52
C HIS A 26 14.37 6.88 -14.59
N CYS A 27 13.54 7.90 -14.80
CA CYS A 27 13.83 8.96 -15.74
C CYS A 27 15.12 9.73 -15.39
N LYS A 28 15.49 9.82 -14.09
CA LYS A 28 16.74 10.46 -13.65
C LYS A 28 17.96 9.63 -14.00
N SER A 29 17.89 8.33 -13.77
CA SER A 29 18.94 7.38 -14.14
C SER A 29 19.20 7.40 -15.64
N LEU A 30 18.14 7.37 -16.46
CA LEU A 30 18.26 7.42 -17.92
C LEU A 30 18.90 8.73 -18.41
N ARG A 31 18.39 9.89 -17.97
CA ARG A 31 18.88 11.20 -18.47
C ARG A 31 20.28 11.57 -17.99
N ARG A 32 20.75 10.94 -16.90
CA ARG A 32 22.09 11.18 -16.34
C ARG A 32 23.07 10.05 -16.63
N PHE A 33 22.60 8.93 -17.19
CA PHE A 33 23.38 7.70 -17.38
C PHE A 33 24.02 7.20 -16.08
N GLU A 34 23.28 7.27 -14.97
CA GLU A 34 23.74 6.93 -13.62
C GLU A 34 23.00 5.70 -13.08
N HIS A 35 23.69 4.86 -12.29
CA HIS A 35 23.04 3.75 -11.57
C HIS A 35 22.13 4.26 -10.44
N SER A 36 20.99 3.59 -10.23
CA SER A 36 20.03 3.93 -9.17
C SER A 36 20.21 3.14 -7.88
N GLY A 37 21.23 2.28 -7.78
CA GLY A 37 21.51 1.48 -6.57
C GLY A 37 20.38 0.55 -6.12
N GLY A 38 19.52 0.09 -7.03
CA GLY A 38 18.39 -0.79 -6.72
C GLY A 38 17.07 -0.07 -6.37
N TRP A 39 17.11 1.23 -6.04
CA TRP A 39 15.94 1.97 -5.54
C TRP A 39 14.72 1.97 -6.47
N ILE A 40 14.91 2.01 -7.78
CA ILE A 40 13.80 1.96 -8.74
C ILE A 40 13.00 0.66 -8.54
N LYS A 41 13.69 -0.47 -8.41
CA LYS A 41 13.03 -1.76 -8.25
C LYS A 41 12.27 -1.81 -6.93
N THR A 42 12.92 -1.44 -5.83
CA THR A 42 12.29 -1.40 -4.49
C THR A 42 11.00 -0.57 -4.48
N LEU A 43 11.00 0.63 -5.07
CA LEU A 43 9.84 1.51 -5.06
C LEU A 43 8.70 1.04 -5.98
N LEU A 44 9.03 0.39 -7.10
CA LEU A 44 8.01 -0.20 -7.97
C LEU A 44 7.43 -1.49 -7.38
N GLU A 45 8.23 -2.26 -6.63
CA GLU A 45 7.77 -3.42 -5.86
C GLU A 45 6.86 -3.00 -4.71
N GLU A 46 7.18 -1.91 -3.99
CA GLU A 46 6.29 -1.29 -3.00
C GLU A 46 4.94 -0.92 -3.62
N ALA A 47 4.94 -0.15 -4.72
CA ALA A 47 3.70 0.24 -5.39
C ALA A 47 2.85 -0.96 -5.88
N GLU A 48 3.50 -2.03 -6.34
CA GLU A 48 2.84 -3.27 -6.73
C GLU A 48 2.29 -4.03 -5.51
N ASN A 49 3.02 -4.03 -4.40
CA ASN A 49 2.61 -4.68 -3.16
C ASN A 49 1.33 -4.03 -2.59
N GLU A 50 1.30 -2.69 -2.50
CA GLU A 50 0.12 -1.89 -2.14
C GLU A 50 -1.08 -2.17 -3.08
N ARG A 51 -0.81 -2.29 -4.38
CA ARG A 51 -1.85 -2.69 -5.36
C ARG A 51 -2.38 -4.09 -5.07
N MET A 52 -1.55 -5.02 -4.62
CA MET A 52 -1.96 -6.38 -4.26
C MET A 52 -2.76 -6.43 -2.96
N HIS A 53 -2.52 -5.53 -2.01
CA HIS A 53 -3.40 -5.33 -0.85
C HIS A 53 -4.80 -4.93 -1.31
N LEU A 54 -4.90 -3.92 -2.17
CA LEU A 54 -6.17 -3.47 -2.74
C LEU A 54 -6.94 -4.62 -3.43
N MET A 55 -6.28 -5.34 -4.35
CA MET A 55 -6.93 -6.40 -5.11
C MET A 55 -7.41 -7.54 -4.20
N THR A 56 -6.66 -7.84 -3.14
CA THR A 56 -7.05 -8.82 -2.13
C THR A 56 -8.31 -8.40 -1.39
N PHE A 57 -8.39 -7.14 -0.93
CA PHE A 57 -9.58 -6.66 -0.23
C PHE A 57 -10.80 -6.50 -1.15
N MET A 58 -10.60 -6.31 -2.46
CA MET A 58 -11.69 -6.27 -3.44
C MET A 58 -12.41 -7.62 -3.61
N GLU A 59 -11.71 -8.75 -3.41
CA GLU A 59 -12.35 -10.08 -3.41
C GLU A 59 -13.29 -10.27 -2.20
N VAL A 60 -13.05 -9.55 -1.11
CA VAL A 60 -13.87 -9.58 0.11
C VAL A 60 -14.95 -8.49 0.08
N SER A 61 -14.72 -7.37 -0.61
CA SER A 61 -15.62 -6.22 -0.63
C SER A 61 -15.65 -5.51 -1.99
N GLN A 62 -16.83 -5.45 -2.61
CA GLN A 62 -17.00 -4.76 -3.88
C GLN A 62 -17.30 -3.26 -3.68
N PRO A 63 -16.49 -2.35 -4.26
CA PRO A 63 -16.71 -0.92 -4.13
C PRO A 63 -17.93 -0.46 -4.92
N ARG A 64 -18.70 0.45 -4.32
CA ARG A 64 -19.84 1.12 -4.96
C ARG A 64 -19.35 2.19 -5.94
N TRP A 65 -20.24 2.61 -6.85
CA TRP A 65 -19.89 3.58 -7.90
C TRP A 65 -19.36 4.92 -7.34
N TYR A 66 -19.88 5.38 -6.19
CA TYR A 66 -19.45 6.63 -5.57
C TYR A 66 -18.09 6.49 -4.88
N GLU A 67 -17.74 5.30 -4.38
CA GLU A 67 -16.40 5.02 -3.82
C GLU A 67 -15.37 5.06 -4.96
N ARG A 68 -15.71 4.48 -6.13
CA ARG A 68 -14.87 4.59 -7.33
C ARG A 68 -14.68 6.04 -7.78
N ALA A 69 -15.75 6.84 -7.81
CA ALA A 69 -15.65 8.26 -8.15
C ALA A 69 -14.77 9.04 -7.16
N LEU A 70 -14.84 8.69 -5.86
CA LEU A 70 -13.98 9.26 -4.84
C LEU A 70 -12.51 8.87 -5.05
N VAL A 71 -12.21 7.61 -5.38
CA VAL A 71 -10.85 7.16 -5.72
C VAL A 71 -10.28 7.98 -6.88
N PHE A 72 -11.04 8.16 -7.96
CA PHE A 72 -10.61 8.99 -9.10
C PHE A 72 -10.26 10.42 -8.68
N ALA A 73 -11.09 11.05 -7.86
CA ALA A 73 -10.85 12.42 -7.39
C ALA A 73 -9.62 12.50 -6.48
N VAL A 74 -9.51 11.59 -5.51
CA VAL A 74 -8.40 11.55 -4.55
C VAL A 74 -7.08 11.26 -5.26
N GLN A 75 -7.03 10.27 -6.15
CA GLN A 75 -5.83 9.98 -6.94
C GLN A 75 -5.44 11.15 -7.83
N GLY A 76 -6.40 11.81 -8.48
CA GLY A 76 -6.16 12.99 -9.31
C GLY A 76 -5.46 14.11 -8.54
N VAL A 77 -5.86 14.38 -7.30
CA VAL A 77 -5.22 15.40 -6.45
C VAL A 77 -3.89 14.89 -5.87
N PHE A 78 -3.91 13.71 -5.24
CA PHE A 78 -2.77 13.18 -4.49
C PHE A 78 -1.57 12.87 -5.39
N PHE A 79 -1.81 12.28 -6.57
CA PHE A 79 -0.74 12.01 -7.54
C PHE A 79 0.02 13.28 -7.90
N ASN A 80 -0.70 14.35 -8.28
CA ASN A 80 -0.09 15.61 -8.69
C ASN A 80 0.64 16.29 -7.52
N ALA A 81 0.03 16.31 -6.33
CA ALA A 81 0.65 16.87 -5.14
C ALA A 81 1.93 16.13 -4.74
N TYR A 82 1.89 14.79 -4.70
CA TYR A 82 3.04 13.96 -4.37
C TYR A 82 4.14 14.05 -5.44
N PHE A 83 3.79 14.09 -6.72
CA PHE A 83 4.74 14.29 -7.82
C PHE A 83 5.52 15.61 -7.69
N LEU A 84 4.81 16.72 -7.45
CA LEU A 84 5.43 18.03 -7.22
C LEU A 84 6.31 18.01 -5.97
N LEU A 85 5.81 17.42 -4.88
CA LEU A 85 6.55 17.29 -3.63
C LEU A 85 7.85 16.50 -3.81
N TYR A 86 7.81 15.36 -4.51
CA TYR A 86 8.99 14.52 -4.74
C TYR A 86 10.04 15.24 -5.58
N MET A 87 9.62 16.04 -6.57
CA MET A 87 10.56 16.88 -7.34
C MET A 87 11.23 17.96 -6.48
N ILE A 88 10.51 18.54 -5.51
CA ILE A 88 11.02 19.58 -4.61
C ILE A 88 11.91 18.98 -3.52
N SER A 89 11.46 17.91 -2.87
CA SER A 89 12.14 17.27 -1.74
C SER A 89 11.78 15.78 -1.65
N PRO A 90 12.60 14.89 -2.26
CA PRO A 90 12.44 13.45 -2.11
C PRO A 90 12.47 12.99 -0.65
N LYS A 91 13.32 13.63 0.16
CA LYS A 91 13.46 13.33 1.60
C LYS A 91 12.16 13.54 2.37
N LEU A 92 11.49 14.68 2.14
CA LEU A 92 10.21 14.96 2.77
C LEU A 92 9.12 14.02 2.24
N ALA A 93 9.12 13.72 0.94
CA ALA A 93 8.17 12.80 0.33
C ALA A 93 8.27 11.39 0.95
N HIS A 94 9.48 10.83 1.08
CA HIS A 94 9.72 9.56 1.75
C HIS A 94 9.37 9.60 3.24
N ARG A 95 9.68 10.70 3.95
CA ARG A 95 9.31 10.84 5.36
C ARG A 95 7.80 10.80 5.57
N ILE A 96 7.03 11.44 4.69
CA ILE A 96 5.56 11.42 4.76
C ILE A 96 5.03 10.01 4.56
N VAL A 97 5.55 9.27 3.57
CA VAL A 97 5.16 7.87 3.35
C VAL A 97 5.46 7.04 4.59
N GLY A 98 6.67 7.13 5.16
CA GLY A 98 6.99 6.41 6.39
C GLY A 98 5.98 6.64 7.53
N TYR A 99 5.50 7.87 7.72
CA TYR A 99 4.44 8.14 8.71
C TYR A 99 3.06 7.63 8.30
N LEU A 100 2.73 7.58 7.00
CA LEU A 100 1.50 6.93 6.54
C LEU A 100 1.54 5.43 6.86
N GLU A 101 2.70 4.79 6.69
CA GLU A 101 2.87 3.37 7.02
C GLU A 101 2.82 3.10 8.53
N GLU A 102 3.31 4.01 9.38
CA GLU A 102 3.09 3.90 10.83
C GLU A 102 1.59 3.86 11.18
N GLU A 103 0.79 4.71 10.54
CA GLU A 103 -0.67 4.73 10.70
C GLU A 103 -1.36 3.50 10.08
N ALA A 104 -0.81 2.95 8.98
CA ALA A 104 -1.28 1.70 8.37
C ALA A 104 -1.07 0.52 9.32
N ILE A 105 0.13 0.37 9.90
CA ILE A 105 0.46 -0.67 10.89
C ILE A 105 -0.49 -0.60 12.09
N HIS A 106 -0.75 0.61 12.60
CA HIS A 106 -1.70 0.82 13.68
C HIS A 106 -3.12 0.37 13.26
N SER A 107 -3.57 0.80 12.08
CA SER A 107 -4.90 0.46 11.54
C SER A 107 -5.09 -1.06 11.36
N TYR A 108 -4.09 -1.76 10.83
CA TYR A 108 -4.14 -3.23 10.69
C TYR A 108 -4.03 -3.96 12.02
N THR A 109 -3.35 -3.39 13.00
CA THR A 109 -3.35 -3.93 14.37
C THR A 109 -4.74 -3.84 15.01
N GLU A 110 -5.45 -2.73 14.82
CA GLU A 110 -6.85 -2.62 15.25
C GLU A 110 -7.77 -3.56 14.47
N PHE A 111 -7.54 -3.74 13.16
CA PHE A 111 -8.28 -4.73 12.37
C PHE A 111 -8.12 -6.14 12.97
N LEU A 112 -6.90 -6.58 13.28
CA LEU A 112 -6.65 -7.89 13.89
C LEU A 112 -7.38 -8.06 15.22
N LYS A 113 -7.40 -7.03 16.08
CA LYS A 113 -8.16 -7.07 17.34
C LYS A 113 -9.65 -7.26 17.11
N GLU A 114 -10.22 -6.60 16.11
CA GLU A 114 -11.65 -6.75 15.77
C GLU A 114 -11.98 -8.16 15.24
N ILE A 115 -11.06 -8.80 14.50
CA ILE A 115 -11.19 -10.21 14.12
C ILE A 115 -11.13 -11.11 15.36
N ASP A 116 -10.11 -10.91 16.21
CA ASP A 116 -9.87 -11.74 17.41
C ASP A 116 -11.00 -11.62 18.44
N ASN A 117 -11.67 -10.46 18.51
CA ASN A 117 -12.85 -10.23 19.34
C ASN A 117 -14.15 -10.78 18.74
N GLY A 118 -14.13 -11.28 17.49
CA GLY A 118 -15.32 -11.78 16.78
C GLY A 118 -16.23 -10.69 16.21
N ASN A 119 -15.80 -9.43 16.20
CA ASN A 119 -16.55 -8.32 15.61
C ASN A 119 -16.48 -8.34 14.07
N ILE A 120 -15.42 -8.93 13.52
CA ILE A 120 -15.25 -9.21 12.09
C ILE A 120 -15.12 -10.72 11.90
N GLU A 121 -15.93 -11.28 11.00
CA GLU A 121 -15.89 -12.70 10.67
C GLU A 121 -14.55 -13.07 10.02
N ASN A 122 -13.89 -14.10 10.56
CA ASN A 122 -12.63 -14.61 10.04
C ASN A 122 -12.86 -15.61 8.89
N VAL A 123 -13.25 -15.08 7.72
CA VAL A 123 -13.53 -15.88 6.52
C VAL A 123 -12.25 -16.51 5.92
N PRO A 124 -12.36 -17.55 5.07
CA PRO A 124 -11.22 -18.10 4.33
C PRO A 124 -10.50 -17.01 3.50
N ALA A 125 -9.17 -17.11 3.40
CA ALA A 125 -8.36 -16.18 2.63
C ALA A 125 -8.70 -16.26 1.12
N PRO A 126 -8.78 -15.12 0.41
CA PRO A 126 -8.93 -15.12 -1.05
C PRO A 126 -7.77 -15.83 -1.75
N ALA A 127 -8.06 -16.53 -2.86
CA ALA A 127 -7.04 -17.27 -3.61
C ALA A 127 -5.87 -16.37 -4.07
N ILE A 128 -6.16 -15.12 -4.47
CA ILE A 128 -5.14 -14.14 -4.84
C ILE A 128 -4.13 -13.88 -3.69
N ALA A 129 -4.60 -13.86 -2.44
CA ALA A 129 -3.77 -13.66 -1.27
C ALA A 129 -2.92 -14.89 -0.96
N ILE A 130 -3.53 -16.08 -1.03
CA ILE A 130 -2.84 -17.35 -0.87
C ILE A 130 -1.69 -17.47 -1.87
N ASP A 131 -1.95 -17.15 -3.14
CA ASP A 131 -0.95 -17.24 -4.20
C ASP A 131 0.16 -16.19 -4.07
N TYR A 132 -0.20 -14.95 -3.72
CA TYR A 132 0.73 -13.84 -3.62
C TYR A 132 1.66 -13.96 -2.41
N TRP A 133 1.10 -14.12 -1.21
CA TRP A 133 1.87 -14.27 0.04
C TRP A 133 2.31 -15.71 0.32
N ARG A 134 1.99 -16.67 -0.56
CA ARG A 134 2.32 -18.09 -0.41
C ARG A 134 1.81 -18.69 0.90
N LEU A 135 0.60 -18.31 1.28
CA LEU A 135 -0.02 -18.76 2.52
C LEU A 135 -0.47 -20.23 2.41
N PRO A 136 -0.62 -20.96 3.54
CA PRO A 136 -1.29 -22.26 3.56
C PRO A 136 -2.70 -22.20 2.97
N ALA A 137 -3.16 -23.29 2.35
CA ALA A 137 -4.46 -23.33 1.66
C ALA A 137 -5.68 -23.15 2.58
N ASP A 138 -5.51 -23.41 3.88
CA ASP A 138 -6.51 -23.24 4.94
C ASP A 138 -6.39 -21.89 5.68
N SER A 139 -5.60 -20.95 5.13
CA SER A 139 -5.42 -19.61 5.70
C SER A 139 -6.72 -18.82 5.73
N THR A 140 -6.77 -17.88 6.67
CA THR A 140 -7.94 -17.06 6.96
C THR A 140 -7.67 -15.58 6.69
N LEU A 141 -8.72 -14.74 6.73
CA LEU A 141 -8.61 -13.30 6.61
C LEU A 141 -7.62 -12.71 7.62
N ARG A 142 -7.56 -13.27 8.83
CA ARG A 142 -6.60 -12.89 9.86
C ARG A 142 -5.15 -13.06 9.40
N ASP A 143 -4.84 -14.16 8.72
CA ASP A 143 -3.49 -14.47 8.23
C ASP A 143 -3.09 -13.52 7.10
N VAL A 144 -4.04 -13.16 6.24
CA VAL A 144 -3.87 -12.12 5.21
C VAL A 144 -3.54 -10.77 5.86
N VAL A 145 -4.31 -10.35 6.86
CA VAL A 145 -4.09 -9.07 7.55
C VAL A 145 -2.73 -9.05 8.27
N LEU A 146 -2.27 -10.18 8.81
CA LEU A 146 -0.92 -10.28 9.36
C LEU A 146 0.17 -10.10 8.32
N ALA A 147 0.01 -10.69 7.12
CA ALA A 147 0.95 -10.54 6.02
C ALA A 147 1.00 -9.09 5.51
N VAL A 148 -0.17 -8.49 5.26
CA VAL A 148 -0.31 -7.09 4.87
C VAL A 148 0.37 -6.16 5.87
N ARG A 149 0.09 -6.31 7.17
CA ARG A 149 0.73 -5.49 8.21
C ARG A 149 2.26 -5.63 8.24
N ALA A 150 2.78 -6.81 7.88
CA ALA A 150 4.23 -7.03 7.80
C ALA A 150 4.83 -6.29 6.60
N ASP A 151 4.12 -6.23 5.47
CA ASP A 151 4.49 -5.43 4.31
C ASP A 151 4.54 -3.93 4.69
N GLU A 152 3.54 -3.41 5.41
CA GLU A 152 3.55 -2.00 5.85
C GLU A 152 4.71 -1.67 6.78
N ALA A 153 5.08 -2.61 7.66
CA ALA A 153 6.26 -2.45 8.51
C ALA A 153 7.54 -2.38 7.68
N HIS A 154 7.62 -3.15 6.59
CA HIS A 154 8.73 -3.08 5.65
C HIS A 154 8.75 -1.74 4.91
N HIS A 155 7.62 -1.30 4.34
CA HIS A 155 7.49 -0.04 3.63
C HIS A 155 7.85 1.16 4.53
N ARG A 156 7.41 1.14 5.80
CA ARG A 156 7.78 2.12 6.83
C ARG A 156 9.30 2.24 6.95
N ASP A 157 9.96 1.11 7.18
CA ASP A 157 11.41 1.08 7.46
C ASP A 157 12.20 1.54 6.22
N VAL A 158 11.79 1.11 5.02
CA VAL A 158 12.39 1.53 3.75
C VAL A 158 12.24 3.04 3.53
N ASN A 159 11.03 3.59 3.73
CA ASN A 159 10.76 5.00 3.50
C ASN A 159 11.40 5.90 4.56
N HIS A 160 11.46 5.47 5.83
CA HIS A 160 12.25 6.21 6.84
C HIS A 160 13.74 6.18 6.54
N PHE A 161 14.28 5.05 6.08
CA PHE A 161 15.68 4.96 5.65
C PHE A 161 16.00 5.86 4.45
N ALA A 162 15.05 6.01 3.52
CA ALA A 162 15.19 6.86 2.33
C ALA A 162 15.10 8.38 2.62
N SER A 163 14.69 8.78 3.83
CA SER A 163 14.40 10.18 4.21
C SER A 163 15.60 11.01 4.67
#